data_AF-A0A4S4KK23-F1
#
_entry.id   AF-A0A4S4KK23-F1
#
_cell.length_a   1.000
_cell.length_b   1.000
_cell.length_c   1.000
_cell.angle_alpha   90.00
_cell.angle_beta   90.00
_cell.angle_gamma   90.00
#
_symmetry.space_group_name_H-M   'P 1'
#
loop_
_entity.id
_entity.type
_entity.pdbx_description
1 polymer ?
#
loop_
_entity_poly.entity_id
_entity_poly.type
_entity_poly.pdbx_seq_one_letter_code
_entity_poly.pdbx_strand_id
1 'polypeptide(L)'
;MRPFLKVAAVGCLGAGVYKTYPSNVLPSIAAALSIVAAVSWKYLRPYLIFVWMCFFRPIGKKQEDQRQRLDSFYQGQADVYDATRTRLLRGRQTLLRLCAAHLRQMKKDNPDKPLVWVDIGGGTGFNIEEMDTYFPIGDFDSVYLIDLCQPYVYFPA
;
A
#
# COMPACT_ATOMS: atom_id res chain seq x y z
N MET A 1 -41.49 -6.25 -33.48
CA MET A 1 -40.13 -6.53 -34.01
C MET A 1 -39.11 -5.98 -33.02
N ARG A 2 -38.17 -6.79 -32.51
CA ARG A 2 -37.10 -6.30 -31.61
C ARG A 2 -35.96 -5.70 -32.44
N PRO A 3 -35.39 -4.53 -32.12
CA PRO A 3 -34.34 -3.93 -32.93
C PRO A 3 -33.04 -4.72 -32.77
N PHE A 4 -32.48 -5.19 -33.89
CA PHE A 4 -31.15 -5.81 -33.98
C PHE A 4 -30.17 -4.80 -34.59
N LEU A 5 -28.97 -4.72 -34.02
CA LEU A 5 -27.87 -3.90 -34.52
C LEU A 5 -26.94 -4.77 -35.37
N LYS A 6 -26.59 -4.30 -36.57
CA LYS A 6 -25.69 -4.98 -37.50
C LYS A 6 -24.26 -4.48 -37.28
N VAL A 7 -23.33 -5.36 -36.91
CA VAL A 7 -21.90 -5.03 -36.78
C VAL A 7 -21.12 -5.75 -37.88
N ALA A 8 -20.24 -5.04 -38.59
CA ALA A 8 -19.36 -5.62 -39.61
C ALA A 8 -18.08 -6.15 -38.95
N ALA A 9 -17.75 -7.42 -39.14
CA ALA A 9 -16.42 -7.94 -38.82
C ALA A 9 -15.56 -7.84 -40.08
N VAL A 10 -14.49 -7.04 -40.04
CA VAL A 10 -13.53 -6.93 -41.15
C VAL A 10 -12.52 -8.08 -41.02
N GLY A 11 -12.76 -9.16 -41.76
CA GLY A 11 -11.76 -10.20 -42.01
C GLY A 11 -10.93 -9.86 -43.25
N CYS A 12 -9.63 -10.19 -43.25
CA CYS A 12 -8.65 -9.84 -44.30
C CYS A 12 -8.90 -10.42 -45.70
N LEU A 13 -10.07 -10.98 -46.02
CA LEU A 13 -10.43 -11.42 -47.37
C LEU A 13 -11.85 -10.95 -47.66
N GLY A 14 -12.00 -10.17 -48.72
CA GLY A 14 -13.16 -9.32 -49.01
C GLY A 14 -14.50 -10.06 -49.05
N ALA A 15 -15.25 -9.98 -47.96
CA ALA A 15 -16.71 -9.95 -47.89
C ALA A 15 -17.09 -9.60 -46.45
N GLY A 16 -17.61 -8.38 -46.22
CA GLY A 16 -18.06 -7.98 -44.89
C GLY A 16 -19.29 -8.78 -44.46
N VAL A 17 -19.11 -9.80 -43.62
CA VAL A 17 -20.23 -10.53 -43.01
C VAL A 17 -20.78 -9.69 -41.86
N TYR A 18 -21.99 -9.15 -42.02
CA TYR A 18 -22.69 -8.45 -40.94
C TYR A 18 -23.35 -9.46 -40.01
N LYS A 19 -22.89 -9.49 -38.76
CA LYS A 19 -23.51 -10.32 -37.73
C LYS A 19 -24.57 -9.50 -37.00
N THR A 20 -25.81 -9.97 -36.98
CA THR A 20 -26.94 -9.32 -36.30
C THR A 20 -26.91 -9.67 -34.83
N TYR A 21 -26.74 -8.66 -33.98
CA TYR A 21 -26.80 -8.78 -32.54
C TYR A 21 -28.05 -8.06 -32.01
N PRO A 22 -28.66 -8.53 -30.91
CA PRO A 22 -29.69 -7.76 -30.21
C PRO A 22 -29.14 -6.35 -29.89
N SER A 23 -29.94 -5.30 -30.10
CA SER A 23 -29.50 -3.89 -29.92
C SER A 23 -28.98 -3.57 -28.51
N ASN A 24 -29.35 -4.36 -27.49
CA ASN A 24 -28.87 -4.22 -26.13
C ASN A 24 -27.49 -4.87 -25.87
N VAL A 25 -26.92 -5.65 -26.80
CA VAL A 25 -25.64 -6.35 -26.59
C VAL A 25 -24.47 -5.38 -26.51
N LEU A 26 -24.35 -4.44 -27.46
CA LEU A 26 -23.28 -3.44 -27.46
C LEU A 26 -23.26 -2.54 -26.21
N PRO A 27 -24.38 -1.94 -25.77
CA PRO A 27 -24.40 -1.15 -24.54
C PRO A 27 -24.16 -2.02 -23.28
N SER A 28 -24.56 -3.30 -23.28
CA SER A 28 -24.27 -4.22 -22.15
C SER A 28 -22.78 -4.55 -22.05
N ILE A 29 -22.10 -4.80 -23.18
CA ILE A 29 -20.66 -5.02 -23.22
C ILE A 29 -19.92 -3.75 -22.80
N ALA A 30 -20.31 -2.58 -23.30
CA ALA A 30 -19.73 -1.31 -22.91
C ALA A 30 -19.88 -1.06 -21.40
N ALA A 31 -21.08 -1.28 -20.84
CA ALA A 31 -21.32 -1.15 -19.41
C ALA A 31 -20.45 -2.12 -18.58
N ALA A 32 -20.33 -3.39 -19.01
CA ALA A 32 -19.48 -4.36 -18.35
C ALA A 32 -17.99 -3.93 -18.38
N LEU A 33 -17.49 -3.45 -19.52
CA LEU A 33 -16.13 -2.93 -19.65
C LEU A 33 -15.90 -1.70 -18.76
N SER A 34 -16.87 -0.77 -18.70
CA SER A 34 -16.78 0.40 -17.83
C SER A 34 -16.74 0.02 -16.35
N ILE A 35 -17.51 -0.98 -15.92
CA ILE A 35 -17.49 -1.49 -14.54
C ILE A 35 -16.13 -2.12 -14.25
N VAL A 36 -15.62 -2.99 -15.13
CA VAL A 36 -14.30 -3.61 -14.96
C VAL A 36 -13.20 -2.55 -14.89
N ALA A 37 -13.23 -1.54 -15.76
CA ALA A 37 -12.28 -0.45 -15.74
C ALA A 37 -12.35 0.37 -14.44
N ALA A 38 -13.55 0.71 -13.97
CA ALA A 38 -13.74 1.46 -12.73
C ALA A 38 -13.26 0.67 -11.49
N VAL A 39 -13.55 -0.63 -11.44
CA VAL A 39 -13.08 -1.51 -10.36
C VAL A 39 -11.56 -1.64 -10.41
N SER A 40 -10.99 -1.87 -11.59
CA SER A 40 -9.54 -2.00 -11.79
C SER A 40 -8.80 -0.70 -11.40
N TRP A 41 -9.36 0.46 -11.73
CA TRP A 41 -8.82 1.76 -11.34
C TRP A 41 -8.74 1.93 -9.83
N LYS A 42 -9.74 1.49 -9.07
CA LYS A 42 -9.70 1.55 -7.60
C LYS A 42 -8.52 0.76 -7.01
N TYR A 43 -8.21 -0.40 -7.59
CA TYR A 43 -7.09 -1.23 -7.11
C TYR A 43 -5.73 -0.76 -7.63
N LEU A 44 -5.66 -0.19 -8.83
CA LEU A 44 -4.40 0.24 -9.45
C LEU A 44 -3.96 1.64 -8.98
N ARG A 45 -4.90 2.53 -8.71
CA ARG A 45 -4.63 3.93 -8.32
C ARG A 45 -3.64 4.07 -7.15
N PRO A 46 -3.74 3.31 -6.04
CA PRO A 46 -2.77 3.40 -4.95
C PRO A 46 -1.33 3.10 -5.40
N TYR A 47 -1.13 2.10 -6.25
CA TYR A 47 0.19 1.75 -6.77
C TYR A 47 0.75 2.81 -7.73
N LEU A 48 -0.11 3.41 -8.56
CA LEU A 48 0.32 4.48 -9.46
C LEU A 48 0.71 5.74 -8.68
N ILE A 49 -0.05 6.09 -7.64
CA ILE A 49 0.31 7.20 -6.75
C ILE A 49 1.60 6.89 -6.01
N PHE A 50 1.76 5.67 -5.47
CA PHE A 50 3.02 5.24 -4.86
C PHE A 50 4.21 5.42 -5.82
N VAL A 51 4.09 4.92 -7.05
CA VAL A 51 5.15 5.04 -8.06
C VAL A 51 5.45 6.51 -8.38
N TRP A 52 4.42 7.32 -8.58
CA TRP A 52 4.59 8.76 -8.83
C TRP A 52 5.32 9.44 -7.68
N MET A 53 4.89 9.22 -6.44
CA MET A 53 5.43 9.88 -5.27
C MET A 53 6.85 9.43 -4.93
N CYS A 54 7.17 8.13 -5.11
CA CYS A 54 8.48 7.59 -4.78
C CYS A 54 9.54 7.81 -5.86
N PHE A 55 9.17 7.81 -7.15
CA PHE A 55 10.14 7.80 -8.25
C PHE A 55 10.13 9.05 -9.13
N PHE A 56 9.00 9.74 -9.28
CA PHE A 56 8.85 10.80 -10.28
C PHE A 56 8.66 12.20 -9.68
N ARG A 57 7.99 12.31 -8.53
CA ARG A 57 7.70 13.59 -7.91
C ARG A 57 9.01 14.25 -7.41
N PRO A 58 9.29 15.51 -7.79
CA PRO A 58 10.44 16.24 -7.26
C PRO A 58 10.36 16.40 -5.74
N ILE A 59 11.48 16.13 -5.06
CA ILE A 59 11.60 16.21 -3.59
C ILE A 59 11.96 17.65 -3.19
N GLY A 60 10.94 18.49 -3.15
CA GLY A 60 11.04 19.91 -2.75
C GLY A 60 11.83 20.79 -3.72
N LYS A 61 12.00 22.05 -3.37
CA LYS A 61 12.81 23.02 -4.12
C LYS A 61 14.27 23.02 -3.62
N LYS A 62 15.21 23.47 -4.46
CA LYS A 62 16.65 23.55 -4.09
C LYS A 62 16.92 24.46 -2.88
N GLN A 63 16.01 25.39 -2.58
CA GLN A 63 16.16 26.34 -1.47
C GLN A 63 15.47 25.88 -0.17
N GLU A 64 14.85 24.70 -0.14
CA GLU A 64 14.17 24.19 1.05
C GLU A 64 15.12 23.38 1.94
N ASP A 65 14.91 23.51 3.26
CA ASP A 65 15.66 22.75 4.25
C ASP A 65 15.35 21.25 4.16
N GLN A 66 16.29 20.41 4.59
CA GLN A 66 16.19 18.94 4.45
C GLN A 66 14.88 18.38 5.04
N ARG A 67 14.42 18.92 6.17
CA ARG A 67 13.17 18.51 6.81
C ARG A 67 11.96 18.79 5.93
N GLN A 68 11.87 19.98 5.33
CA GLN A 68 10.77 20.37 4.44
C GLN A 68 10.72 19.50 3.18
N ARG A 69 11.89 19.10 2.67
CA ARG A 69 12.02 18.17 1.55
C ARG A 69 11.52 16.77 1.91
N LEU A 70 11.81 16.28 3.12
CA LEU A 70 11.30 15.01 3.63
C LEU A 70 9.79 15.06 3.89
N ASP A 71 9.29 16.11 4.55
CA ASP A 71 7.86 16.30 4.79
C ASP A 71 7.10 16.32 3.45
N SER A 72 7.62 17.04 2.45
CA SER A 72 7.05 17.07 1.09
C SER A 72 7.02 15.71 0.42
N PHE A 73 8.03 14.87 0.64
CA PHE A 73 8.08 13.50 0.12
C PHE A 73 7.00 12.62 0.77
N TYR A 74 6.85 12.69 2.10
CA TYR A 74 5.95 11.81 2.84
C TYR A 74 4.48 12.27 2.87
N GLN A 75 4.17 13.57 2.75
CA GLN A 75 2.81 14.12 2.85
C GLN A 75 1.83 13.55 1.80
N GLY A 76 2.31 13.21 0.60
CA GLY A 76 1.50 12.61 -0.46
C GLY A 76 1.42 11.08 -0.42
N GLN A 77 2.18 10.45 0.49
CA GLN A 77 2.36 9.02 0.57
C GLN A 77 1.62 8.40 1.74
N ALA A 78 1.47 9.07 2.88
CA ALA A 78 0.96 8.48 4.13
C ALA A 78 -0.31 7.62 3.95
N ASP A 79 -1.38 8.20 3.39
CA ASP A 79 -2.67 7.51 3.24
C ASP A 79 -2.65 6.38 2.18
N VAL A 80 -1.81 6.52 1.15
CA VAL A 80 -1.70 5.54 0.05
C VAL A 80 -0.72 4.42 0.39
N TYR A 81 0.31 4.74 1.16
CA TYR A 81 1.33 3.84 1.63
C TYR A 81 0.73 2.79 2.57
N ASP A 82 -0.13 3.21 3.49
CA ASP A 82 -0.83 2.28 4.38
C ASP A 82 -1.74 1.30 3.64
N ALA A 83 -2.37 1.72 2.54
CA ALA A 83 -3.19 0.83 1.70
C ALA A 83 -2.36 -0.18 0.88
N THR A 84 -1.11 0.15 0.54
CA THR A 84 -0.25 -0.67 -0.31
C THR A 84 0.75 -1.52 0.47
N ARG A 85 1.14 -1.11 1.68
CA ARG A 85 2.20 -1.74 2.49
C ARG A 85 1.93 -3.20 2.80
N THR A 86 0.70 -3.60 3.08
CA THR A 86 0.37 -4.99 3.44
C THR A 86 0.67 -5.95 2.29
N ARG A 87 0.54 -5.48 1.04
CA ARG A 87 0.77 -6.30 -0.16
C ARG A 87 2.20 -6.20 -0.68
N LEU A 88 2.88 -5.06 -0.47
CA LEU A 88 4.27 -4.84 -0.85
C LEU A 88 5.25 -5.43 0.17
N LEU A 89 4.93 -5.36 1.47
CA LEU A 89 5.80 -5.76 2.59
C LEU A 89 5.34 -7.07 3.23
N ARG A 90 5.10 -8.10 2.40
CA ARG A 90 4.57 -9.40 2.85
C ARG A 90 5.45 -10.08 3.91
N GLY A 91 6.75 -9.82 3.91
CA GLY A 91 7.69 -10.38 4.87
C GLY A 91 7.70 -9.71 6.25
N ARG A 92 7.07 -8.54 6.41
CA ARG A 92 7.15 -7.75 7.65
C ARG A 92 6.60 -8.49 8.86
N GLN A 93 5.39 -9.04 8.74
CA GLN A 93 4.76 -9.78 9.85
C GLN A 93 5.55 -11.05 10.18
N THR A 94 6.06 -11.77 9.17
CA THR A 94 6.92 -12.94 9.38
C THR A 94 8.19 -12.56 10.15
N LEU A 95 8.84 -11.44 9.77
CA LEU A 95 10.00 -10.93 10.48
C LEU A 95 9.68 -10.61 11.94
N LEU A 96 8.58 -9.89 12.20
CA LEU A 96 8.18 -9.56 13.58
C LEU A 96 7.89 -10.80 14.41
N ARG A 97 7.26 -11.84 13.85
CA ARG A 97 7.05 -13.13 14.53
C ARG A 97 8.36 -13.83 14.86
N LEU A 98 9.32 -13.83 13.93
CA LEU A 98 10.65 -14.41 14.16
C LEU A 98 11.42 -13.63 15.24
N CYS A 99 11.36 -12.29 15.20
CA CYS A 99 11.91 -11.44 16.25
C CYS A 99 11.26 -11.77 17.61
N ALA A 100 9.94 -11.86 17.69
CA ALA A 100 9.22 -12.20 18.91
C ALA A 100 9.61 -13.59 19.47
N ALA A 101 9.84 -14.58 18.61
CA ALA A 101 10.34 -15.88 19.04
C ALA A 101 11.77 -15.79 19.59
N HIS A 102 12.63 -15.02 18.92
CA HIS A 102 14.01 -14.79 19.37
C HIS A 102 14.06 -14.03 20.70
N LEU A 103 13.24 -12.99 20.89
CA LEU A 103 13.16 -12.20 22.13
C LEU A 103 12.78 -13.06 23.34
N ARG A 104 11.86 -14.02 23.18
CA ARG A 104 11.52 -14.99 24.23
C ARG A 104 12.71 -15.85 24.62
N GLN A 105 13.46 -16.32 23.63
CA GLN A 105 14.66 -17.12 23.87
C GLN A 105 15.74 -16.27 24.57
N MET A 106 15.96 -15.03 24.13
CA MET A 106 16.89 -14.10 24.77
C MET A 106 16.54 -13.86 26.24
N LYS A 107 15.26 -13.62 26.55
CA LYS A 107 14.76 -13.40 27.93
C LYS A 107 14.89 -14.66 28.78
N LYS A 108 14.72 -15.85 28.20
CA LYS A 108 14.95 -17.12 28.89
C LYS A 108 16.43 -17.34 29.22
N ASP A 109 17.31 -17.03 28.28
CA ASP A 109 18.76 -17.26 28.43
C ASP A 109 19.42 -16.21 29.33
N ASN A 110 18.87 -14.99 29.37
CA ASN A 110 19.40 -13.86 30.14
C ASN A 110 18.24 -13.07 30.79
N PRO A 111 17.62 -13.59 31.87
CA PRO A 111 16.42 -12.98 32.46
C PRO A 111 16.66 -11.58 33.03
N ASP A 112 17.88 -11.30 33.50
CA ASP A 112 18.22 -10.02 34.14
C ASP A 112 18.71 -8.95 33.14
N LYS A 113 18.83 -9.27 31.85
CA LYS A 113 19.28 -8.30 30.84
C LYS A 113 18.10 -7.45 30.37
N PRO A 114 18.26 -6.12 30.32
CA PRO A 114 17.21 -5.24 29.85
C PRO A 114 16.91 -5.50 28.37
N LEU A 115 15.63 -5.49 28.02
CA LEU A 115 15.12 -5.67 26.68
C LEU A 115 14.72 -4.31 26.11
N VAL A 116 15.44 -3.85 25.08
CA VAL A 116 15.22 -2.55 24.46
C VAL A 116 14.79 -2.72 23.01
N TRP A 117 13.70 -2.07 22.62
CA TRP A 117 13.25 -1.97 21.23
C TRP A 117 13.57 -0.59 20.66
N VAL A 118 14.15 -0.54 19.46
CA VAL A 118 14.43 0.70 18.73
C VAL A 118 13.85 0.57 17.33
N ASP A 119 12.80 1.34 17.03
CA ASP A 119 12.14 1.39 15.72
C ASP A 119 12.60 2.63 14.95
N ILE A 120 13.42 2.41 13.92
CA ILE A 120 14.01 3.49 13.11
C ILE A 120 13.18 3.68 11.85
N GLY A 121 12.72 4.91 11.60
CA GLY A 121 11.81 5.22 10.50
C GLY A 121 10.43 4.61 10.71
N GLY A 122 9.97 4.57 11.96
CA GLY A 122 8.74 3.86 12.32
C GLY A 122 7.46 4.55 11.83
N GLY A 123 7.51 5.82 11.40
CA GLY A 123 6.41 6.52 10.73
C GLY A 123 5.13 6.54 11.55
N THR A 124 4.18 5.66 11.20
CA THR A 124 2.88 5.50 11.89
C THR A 124 2.95 4.61 13.13
N GLY A 125 4.10 4.06 13.49
CA GLY A 125 4.24 3.20 14.68
C GLY A 125 3.76 1.75 14.46
N PHE A 126 3.39 1.39 13.23
CA PHE A 126 2.80 0.10 12.90
C PHE A 126 3.62 -1.11 13.38
N ASN A 127 4.96 -1.06 13.33
CA ASN A 127 5.77 -2.18 13.77
C ASN A 127 5.63 -2.43 15.28
N ILE A 128 5.48 -1.37 16.08
CA ILE A 128 5.28 -1.45 17.53
C ILE A 128 3.90 -2.01 17.83
N GLU A 129 2.85 -1.49 17.17
CA GLU A 129 1.48 -1.98 17.32
C GLU A 129 1.36 -3.46 16.92
N GLU A 130 1.94 -3.84 15.79
CA GLU A 130 1.94 -5.23 15.31
C GLU A 130 2.82 -6.12 16.21
N MET A 131 3.95 -5.60 16.72
CA MET A 131 4.79 -6.36 17.66
C MET A 131 4.05 -6.66 18.96
N ASP A 132 3.22 -5.76 19.49
CA ASP A 132 2.42 -6.00 20.70
C ASP A 132 1.54 -7.25 20.59
N THR A 133 1.07 -7.56 19.37
CA THR A 133 0.31 -8.79 19.10
C THR A 133 1.14 -10.08 19.21
N TYR A 134 2.47 -9.98 19.02
CA TYR A 134 3.39 -11.12 19.02
C TYR A 134 4.27 -11.18 20.28
N PHE A 135 4.54 -10.07 20.94
CA PHE A 135 5.31 -9.94 22.17
C PHE A 135 4.87 -8.64 22.86
N PRO A 136 4.29 -8.70 24.09
CA PRO A 136 3.74 -7.51 24.74
C PRO A 136 4.76 -6.38 24.82
N ILE A 137 4.38 -5.18 24.39
CA ILE A 137 5.28 -4.02 24.42
C ILE A 137 5.65 -3.65 25.87
N GLY A 138 4.75 -3.94 26.83
CA GLY A 138 5.01 -3.79 28.26
C GLY A 138 6.08 -4.73 28.83
N ASP A 139 6.50 -5.77 28.09
CA ASP A 139 7.57 -6.68 28.51
C ASP A 139 8.98 -6.14 28.17
N PHE A 140 9.08 -5.01 27.45
CA PHE A 140 10.32 -4.29 27.18
C PHE A 140 10.59 -3.25 28.28
N ASP A 141 11.85 -3.09 28.66
CA ASP A 141 12.28 -2.04 29.58
C ASP A 141 12.21 -0.64 28.95
N SER A 142 12.40 -0.57 27.63
CA SER A 142 12.31 0.69 26.88
C SER A 142 11.98 0.45 25.41
N VAL A 143 11.15 1.33 24.86
CA VAL A 143 10.78 1.36 23.44
C VAL A 143 11.05 2.75 22.88
N TYR A 144 11.90 2.84 21.86
CA TYR A 144 12.26 4.08 21.20
C TYR A 144 11.72 4.08 19.78
N LEU A 145 10.86 5.05 19.46
CA LEU A 145 10.40 5.33 18.10
C LEU A 145 11.19 6.54 17.57
N ILE A 146 12.00 6.32 16.54
CA ILE A 146 12.88 7.34 15.96
C ILE A 146 12.48 7.60 14.52
N ASP A 147 12.20 8.86 14.18
CA ASP A 147 11.89 9.29 12.82
C ASP A 147 12.57 10.63 12.47
N LEU A 148 12.81 10.86 11.19
CA LEU A 148 13.33 12.11 10.66
C LEU A 148 12.23 13.16 10.47
N CYS A 149 10.99 12.71 10.26
CA CYS A 149 9.81 13.57 10.19
C CYS A 149 9.05 13.52 11.51
N GLN A 150 8.07 14.41 11.69
CA GLN A 150 7.21 14.33 12.87
C GLN A 150 6.43 13.00 12.83
N PRO A 151 6.60 12.11 13.82
CA PRO A 151 5.87 10.85 13.83
C PRO A 151 4.37 11.10 13.96
N TYR A 152 3.56 10.33 13.24
CA TYR A 152 2.10 10.46 13.25
C TYR A 152 1.44 9.68 14.40
N VAL A 153 2.23 9.32 15.42
CA VAL A 153 1.82 8.42 16.51
C VAL A 153 1.37 9.24 17.72
N TYR A 154 0.15 8.98 18.18
CA TYR A 154 -0.36 9.53 19.44
C TYR A 154 -0.13 8.49 20.53
N PHE A 155 0.94 8.63 21.32
CA PHE A 155 1.08 7.86 22.56
C PHE A 155 0.33 8.60 23.66
N PRO A 156 -0.73 8.04 24.27
CA PRO A 156 -1.19 8.55 25.55
C PRO A 156 -0.05 8.37 26.56
N ALA A 157 0.33 9.47 27.20
CA ALA A 157 1.33 9.50 28.26
C ALA A 157 0.89 8.70 29.49
#